data_AF-A0A0C7KNH4-F1
#
_entry.id   AF-A0A0C7KNH4-F1
#
_cell.length_a   1.000
_cell.length_b   1.000
_cell.length_c   1.000
_cell.angle_alpha   90.00
_cell.angle_beta   90.00
_cell.angle_gamma   90.00
#
_symmetry.space_group_name_H-M   'P 1'
#
loop_
_entity.id
_entity.type
_entity.pdbx_description
1 polymer ?
#
loop_
_entity_poly.entity_id
_entity_poly.type
_entity_poly.pdbx_seq_one_letter_code
_entity_poly.pdbx_strand_id
1 'polypeptide(L)'
;MDDMGLEFRQSFEVFPGVRLNLSGSGITASFGVDGATVNVGAQGVRSTIGISGSGLSFKTNHCSPSGSPTPRASVPPQGYAPTYAPVQPMREINSASVERLTSHSLVEVRDLIAKARSQRKKIDQDLAEAQATHRAESADLERRQRSWFRWFMKRRIAELEASVQEAAGEVQRLVEWQSLTHIDMCFEASDAAQRAYGALVGAFEALRQSKAIWDITSDRDTDRVRERTAASRTLDRKPVKIHFSSSELVRFAGHAMRFGNINGEDILIYPGVVIMPRADGAFALIELREVDLQYHVVGFLEHEVVPPDAVVVGQTWEKVNKDGSRDMRFRDNDQIPIVQYGRLLFTSPGGVQEEYQFSNAIAAGEFALAFDTYKVALSAQ
;
A
#
# COMPACT_ATOMS: atom_id res chain seq x y z
N MET A 1 17.06 35.61 24.96
CA MET A 1 15.83 35.56 24.14
C MET A 1 15.44 34.11 24.15
N ASP A 2 14.48 33.79 25.01
CA ASP A 2 13.99 32.43 25.18
C ASP A 2 13.23 32.01 23.92
N ASP A 3 13.68 30.93 23.30
CA ASP A 3 13.09 30.35 22.11
C ASP A 3 11.79 29.64 22.52
N MET A 4 10.66 30.36 22.44
CA MET A 4 9.34 29.77 22.67
C MET A 4 8.94 28.95 21.44
N GLY A 5 9.38 27.70 21.40
CA GLY A 5 8.93 26.71 20.42
C GLY A 5 7.43 26.42 20.58
N LEU A 6 6.65 26.65 19.53
CA LEU A 6 5.25 26.23 19.45
C LEU A 6 5.19 24.71 19.34
N GLU A 7 4.78 24.05 20.42
CA GLU A 7 4.60 22.60 20.47
C GLU A 7 3.23 22.22 19.88
N PHE A 8 3.23 21.46 18.78
CA PHE A 8 2.02 21.03 18.09
C PHE A 8 1.49 19.70 18.65
N ARG A 9 0.22 19.69 19.05
CA ARG A 9 -0.50 18.51 19.56
C ARG A 9 -1.90 18.46 18.95
N GLN A 10 -2.20 17.43 18.18
CA GLN A 10 -3.53 17.21 17.61
C GLN A 10 -4.11 15.89 18.10
N SER A 11 -5.27 15.94 18.75
CA SER A 11 -6.01 14.78 19.28
C SER A 11 -7.25 14.51 18.44
N PHE A 12 -7.49 13.28 17.99
CA PHE A 12 -8.75 12.89 17.33
C PHE A 12 -9.32 11.61 17.91
N GLU A 13 -10.65 11.57 18.02
CA GLU A 13 -11.42 10.47 18.60
C GLU A 13 -11.77 9.47 17.50
N VAL A 14 -11.25 8.25 17.61
CA VAL A 14 -11.42 7.20 16.58
C VAL A 14 -12.73 6.43 16.82
N PHE A 15 -13.16 6.34 18.08
CA PHE A 15 -14.47 5.90 18.56
C PHE A 15 -14.60 6.31 20.06
N PRO A 16 -15.80 6.24 20.70
CA PRO A 16 -15.98 6.70 22.08
C PRO A 16 -14.95 6.12 23.06
N GLY A 17 -14.10 6.97 23.63
CA GLY A 17 -13.08 6.59 24.63
C GLY A 17 -11.67 6.24 24.11
N VAL A 18 -11.39 6.43 22.80
CA VAL A 18 -10.04 6.26 22.24
C VAL A 18 -9.61 7.49 21.46
N ARG A 19 -8.50 8.09 21.91
CA ARG A 19 -7.93 9.32 21.32
C ARG A 19 -6.52 9.05 20.80
N LEU A 20 -6.28 9.36 19.53
CA LEU A 20 -4.96 9.37 18.94
C LEU A 20 -4.39 10.79 18.98
N ASN A 21 -3.13 10.93 19.39
CA ASN A 21 -2.38 12.16 19.36
C ASN A 21 -1.23 12.04 18.35
N LEU A 22 -1.18 12.94 17.37
CA LEU A 22 -0.05 13.07 16.45
C LEU A 22 0.83 14.25 16.87
N SER A 23 2.15 14.05 16.92
CA SER A 23 3.15 15.12 17.06
C SER A 23 4.39 14.84 16.21
N GLY A 24 5.27 15.83 16.04
CA GLY A 24 6.53 15.69 15.29
C GLY A 24 7.52 14.65 15.84
N SER A 25 7.26 14.10 17.03
CA SER A 25 8.05 13.01 17.65
C SER A 25 7.43 11.61 17.50
N GLY A 26 6.22 11.50 16.93
CA GLY A 26 5.53 10.22 16.71
C GLY A 26 4.06 10.22 17.13
N ILE A 27 3.40 9.09 16.91
CA ILE A 27 1.97 8.88 17.21
C ILE A 27 1.84 8.27 18.61
N THR A 28 0.99 8.86 19.46
CA THR A 28 0.66 8.31 20.80
C THR A 28 -0.83 8.08 20.95
N ALA A 29 -1.20 6.92 21.49
CA ALA A 29 -2.60 6.54 21.70
C ALA A 29 -2.92 6.59 23.20
N SER A 30 -3.99 7.30 23.56
CA SER A 30 -4.51 7.36 24.92
C SER A 30 -5.82 6.58 24.99
N PHE A 31 -5.86 5.55 25.84
CA PHE A 31 -7.00 4.67 26.06
C PHE A 31 -7.52 4.85 27.49
N GLY A 32 -8.79 5.21 27.70
CA GLY A 32 -9.31 5.27 29.07
C GLY A 32 -10.65 5.96 29.27
N VAL A 33 -11.21 5.75 30.47
CA VAL A 33 -12.39 6.46 31.02
C VAL A 33 -11.95 7.31 32.21
N ASP A 34 -12.77 8.25 32.70
CA ASP A 34 -12.41 9.11 33.83
C ASP A 34 -11.93 8.30 35.04
N GLY A 35 -10.64 8.44 35.37
CA GLY A 35 -9.99 7.72 36.48
C GLY A 35 -9.18 6.48 36.10
N ALA A 36 -9.15 6.04 34.85
CA ALA A 36 -8.26 4.95 34.41
C ALA A 36 -7.81 5.17 32.96
N THR A 37 -6.54 5.53 32.77
CA THR A 37 -5.97 5.86 31.44
C THR A 37 -4.65 5.15 31.19
N VAL A 38 -4.48 4.62 29.99
CA VAL A 38 -3.26 4.00 29.49
C VAL A 38 -2.78 4.82 28.30
N ASN A 39 -1.57 5.37 28.41
CA ASN A 39 -0.94 6.15 27.36
C ASN A 39 0.19 5.33 26.75
N VAL A 40 0.16 5.19 25.43
CA VAL A 40 1.13 4.39 24.67
C VAL A 40 1.82 5.29 23.66
N GLY A 41 3.17 5.32 23.70
CA GLY A 41 3.98 6.15 22.81
C GLY A 41 5.42 5.67 22.71
N ALA A 42 6.26 6.43 22.00
CA ALA A 42 7.65 6.07 21.69
C ALA A 42 8.56 5.75 22.90
N GLN A 43 8.16 6.17 24.12
CA GLN A 43 8.90 5.92 25.37
C GLN A 43 8.35 4.76 26.20
N GLY A 44 7.34 4.03 25.72
CA GLY A 44 6.75 2.87 26.38
C GLY A 44 5.28 3.04 26.81
N VAL A 45 4.78 2.07 27.56
CA VAL A 45 3.39 2.02 28.04
C VAL A 45 3.32 2.59 29.45
N ARG A 46 2.47 3.61 29.64
CA ARG A 46 2.21 4.25 30.94
C ARG A 46 0.76 4.09 31.35
N SER A 47 0.52 3.37 32.45
CA SER A 47 -0.80 3.19 33.03
C SER A 47 -1.00 4.14 34.20
N THR A 48 -2.14 4.84 34.24
CA THR A 48 -2.53 5.77 35.31
C THR A 48 -3.92 5.40 35.84
N ILE A 49 -4.03 5.15 37.14
CA ILE A 49 -5.29 4.85 37.83
C ILE A 49 -5.53 5.93 38.90
N GLY A 50 -6.68 6.58 38.91
CA GLY A 50 -7.03 7.64 39.86
C GLY A 50 -8.52 7.71 40.15
N ILE A 51 -8.88 8.27 41.30
CA ILE A 51 -10.29 8.40 41.72
C ILE A 51 -10.78 9.80 41.35
N SER A 52 -11.76 9.87 40.45
CA SER A 52 -12.28 11.14 39.91
C SER A 52 -12.79 12.07 41.04
N GLY A 53 -12.40 13.34 41.00
CA GLY A 53 -12.76 14.34 42.02
C GLY A 53 -11.93 14.33 43.32
N SER A 54 -11.01 13.39 43.51
CA SER A 54 -10.23 13.27 44.77
C SER A 54 -8.79 13.80 44.71
N GLY A 55 -8.25 14.03 43.51
CA GLY A 55 -6.84 14.42 43.30
C GLY A 55 -5.82 13.29 43.44
N LEU A 56 -6.24 12.06 43.76
CA LEU A 56 -5.35 10.90 43.94
C LEU A 56 -5.17 10.12 42.63
N SER A 57 -3.92 9.92 42.19
CA SER A 57 -3.58 9.10 41.02
C SER A 57 -2.27 8.30 41.21
N PHE A 58 -2.23 7.07 40.71
CA PHE A 58 -1.12 6.12 40.75
C PHE A 58 -0.67 5.78 39.34
N LYS A 59 0.65 5.75 39.07
CA LYS A 59 1.23 5.61 37.72
C LYS A 59 2.25 4.47 37.66
N THR A 60 2.20 3.62 36.63
CA THR A 60 3.18 2.53 36.39
C THR A 60 3.71 2.56 34.96
N ASN A 61 5.00 2.27 34.79
CA ASN A 61 5.67 2.15 33.49
C ASN A 61 6.07 0.68 33.25
N HIS A 62 5.95 0.19 32.02
CA HIS A 62 6.35 -1.17 31.65
C HIS A 62 7.41 -1.14 30.53
N CYS A 63 8.60 -1.71 30.77
CA CYS A 63 9.64 -1.99 29.77
C CYS A 63 9.72 -3.51 29.55
N SER A 64 10.09 -3.95 28.33
CA SER A 64 10.37 -5.36 28.04
C SER A 64 11.56 -5.51 27.06
N PRO A 65 12.30 -6.64 27.11
CA PRO A 65 13.74 -6.70 26.85
C PRO A 65 14.13 -7.04 25.40
N SER A 66 15.27 -6.51 24.95
CA SER A 66 15.89 -6.76 23.65
C SER A 66 16.64 -8.10 23.59
N GLY A 67 16.37 -8.93 22.58
CA GLY A 67 17.15 -10.12 22.25
C GLY A 67 17.87 -9.99 20.91
N SER A 68 19.19 -10.11 20.91
CA SER A 68 20.07 -10.12 19.74
C SER A 68 20.45 -11.56 19.33
N PRO A 69 20.68 -11.85 18.03
CA PRO A 69 21.43 -13.03 17.61
C PRO A 69 22.79 -12.67 17.00
N THR A 70 23.79 -13.44 17.41
CA THR A 70 25.21 -13.45 17.02
C THR A 70 25.50 -14.24 15.72
N PRO A 71 26.72 -14.12 15.14
CA PRO A 71 27.03 -14.45 13.75
C PRO A 71 27.43 -15.91 13.53
N ARG A 72 27.24 -16.44 12.30
CA ARG A 72 27.64 -17.79 11.91
C ARG A 72 28.83 -17.82 10.94
N ALA A 73 29.69 -18.80 11.20
CA ALA A 73 31.07 -18.99 10.78
C ALA A 73 31.34 -19.23 9.28
N SER A 74 32.58 -18.90 8.91
CA SER A 74 33.28 -19.17 7.64
C SER A 74 33.57 -20.66 7.39
N VAL A 75 33.39 -21.11 6.16
CA VAL A 75 33.70 -22.47 5.67
C VAL A 75 34.96 -22.43 4.77
N PRO A 76 35.88 -23.42 4.86
CA PRO A 76 37.15 -23.43 4.11
C PRO A 76 37.00 -23.89 2.64
N PRO A 77 37.99 -23.59 1.76
CA PRO A 77 37.90 -23.87 0.33
C PRO A 77 38.25 -25.34 0.02
N GLN A 78 37.47 -25.99 -0.84
CA GLN A 78 37.77 -27.31 -1.40
C GLN A 78 37.97 -27.26 -2.92
N GLY A 79 38.78 -28.22 -3.39
CA GLY A 79 39.48 -28.24 -4.66
C GLY A 79 38.60 -28.27 -5.92
N TYR A 80 39.21 -27.79 -7.00
CA TYR A 80 38.66 -27.77 -8.35
C TYR A 80 38.55 -29.18 -8.93
N ALA A 81 37.32 -29.68 -9.05
CA ALA A 81 36.92 -30.60 -10.09
C ALA A 81 36.05 -29.82 -11.10
N PRO A 82 36.11 -30.08 -12.42
CA PRO A 82 35.23 -29.44 -13.38
C PRO A 82 33.83 -30.03 -13.20
N THR A 83 33.08 -29.46 -12.26
CA THR A 83 31.67 -29.76 -12.03
C THR A 83 30.88 -29.12 -13.17
N TYR A 84 30.11 -29.92 -13.90
CA TYR A 84 29.11 -29.42 -14.84
C TYR A 84 28.05 -28.68 -14.00
N ALA A 85 28.20 -27.35 -13.84
CA ALA A 85 27.25 -26.56 -13.09
C ALA A 85 25.92 -26.56 -13.84
N PRO A 86 24.83 -27.08 -13.26
CA PRO A 86 23.50 -26.94 -13.87
C PRO A 86 23.22 -25.45 -14.06
N VAL A 87 22.49 -25.11 -15.11
CA VAL A 87 22.00 -23.74 -15.33
C VAL A 87 21.31 -23.30 -14.05
N GLN A 88 21.70 -22.16 -13.47
CA GLN A 88 21.01 -21.66 -12.28
C GLN A 88 19.52 -21.47 -12.64
N PRO A 89 18.59 -22.02 -11.84
CA PRO A 89 17.17 -21.80 -12.06
C PRO A 89 16.87 -20.31 -11.94
N MET A 90 15.83 -19.85 -12.64
CA MET A 90 15.37 -18.46 -12.49
C MET A 90 14.94 -18.22 -11.05
N ARG A 91 15.38 -17.11 -10.49
CA ARG A 91 14.96 -16.64 -9.17
C ARG A 91 13.68 -15.84 -9.33
N GLU A 92 12.62 -16.25 -8.67
CA GLU A 92 11.40 -15.45 -8.61
C GLU A 92 11.65 -14.15 -7.84
N ILE A 93 11.15 -13.05 -8.40
CA ILE A 93 11.08 -11.76 -7.72
C ILE A 93 9.67 -11.67 -7.15
N ASN A 94 9.59 -11.71 -5.83
CA ASN A 94 8.34 -11.55 -5.09
C ASN A 94 8.61 -10.86 -3.75
N SER A 95 7.67 -10.02 -3.33
CA SER A 95 7.64 -9.51 -1.96
C SER A 95 7.39 -10.62 -0.94
N ALA A 96 7.79 -10.37 0.31
CA ALA A 96 7.42 -11.22 1.45
C ALA A 96 5.90 -11.31 1.64
N SER A 97 5.44 -12.25 2.46
CA SER A 97 4.01 -12.42 2.72
C SER A 97 3.39 -11.16 3.33
N VAL A 98 2.16 -10.83 2.93
CA VAL A 98 1.42 -9.61 3.31
C VAL A 98 1.43 -9.34 4.83
N GLU A 99 1.39 -10.39 5.65
CA GLU A 99 1.42 -10.30 7.11
C GLU A 99 2.76 -9.79 7.67
N ARG A 100 3.86 -9.98 6.93
CA ARG A 100 5.23 -9.55 7.26
C ARG A 100 5.63 -8.23 6.61
N LEU A 101 4.94 -7.83 5.54
CA LEU A 101 5.23 -6.57 4.84
C LEU A 101 4.83 -5.33 5.65
N THR A 102 3.92 -5.47 6.62
CA THR A 102 3.40 -4.32 7.37
C THR A 102 4.49 -3.68 8.23
N SER A 103 4.67 -2.36 8.11
CA SER A 103 5.59 -1.60 8.96
C SER A 103 5.24 -1.78 10.42
N HIS A 104 6.25 -1.87 11.30
CA HIS A 104 6.05 -2.22 12.71
C HIS A 104 5.07 -1.27 13.43
N SER A 105 5.14 0.03 13.13
CA SER A 105 4.24 1.07 13.66
C SER A 105 2.77 0.90 13.23
N LEU A 106 2.51 0.21 12.12
CA LEU A 106 1.18 0.08 11.52
C LEU A 106 0.53 -1.28 11.77
N VAL A 107 1.19 -2.19 12.50
CA VAL A 107 0.66 -3.53 12.81
C VAL A 107 -0.66 -3.46 13.57
N GLU A 108 -0.71 -2.66 14.64
CA GLU A 108 -1.94 -2.52 15.45
C GLU A 108 -3.08 -1.89 14.64
N VAL A 109 -2.74 -0.90 13.81
CA VAL A 109 -3.69 -0.22 12.92
C VAL A 109 -4.27 -1.22 11.91
N ARG A 110 -3.41 -2.00 11.25
CA ARG A 110 -3.82 -3.07 10.33
C ARG A 110 -4.78 -4.05 11.01
N ASP A 111 -4.44 -4.52 12.21
CA ASP A 111 -5.25 -5.53 12.92
C ASP A 111 -6.63 -4.97 13.32
N LEU A 112 -6.70 -3.70 13.73
CA LEU A 112 -7.96 -3.01 14.00
C LEU A 112 -8.82 -2.90 12.74
N ILE A 113 -8.24 -2.50 11.62
CA ILE A 113 -8.95 -2.39 10.34
C ILE A 113 -9.42 -3.77 9.86
N ALA A 114 -8.57 -4.80 9.98
CA ALA A 114 -8.94 -6.17 9.64
C ALA A 114 -10.13 -6.66 10.49
N LYS A 115 -10.13 -6.37 11.79
CA LYS A 115 -11.24 -6.66 12.69
C LYS A 115 -12.51 -5.91 12.28
N ALA A 116 -12.44 -4.61 12.01
CA ALA A 116 -13.59 -3.82 11.54
C ALA A 116 -14.17 -4.39 10.24
N ARG A 117 -13.33 -4.80 9.29
CA ARG A 117 -13.77 -5.41 8.03
C ARG A 117 -14.41 -6.79 8.22
N SER A 118 -13.92 -7.61 9.14
CA SER A 118 -14.56 -8.89 9.48
C SER A 118 -16.01 -8.68 9.97
N GLN A 119 -16.28 -7.56 10.63
CA GLN A 119 -17.61 -7.19 11.13
C GLN A 119 -18.48 -6.55 10.04
N ARG A 120 -17.89 -5.97 8.99
CA ARG A 120 -18.61 -5.30 7.91
C ARG A 120 -19.63 -6.19 7.22
N LYS A 121 -19.31 -7.45 6.94
CA LYS A 121 -20.27 -8.39 6.32
C LYS A 121 -21.55 -8.55 7.14
N LYS A 122 -21.43 -8.53 8.47
CA LYS A 122 -22.59 -8.59 9.36
C LYS A 122 -23.38 -7.29 9.33
N ILE A 123 -22.68 -6.15 9.38
CA ILE A 123 -23.31 -4.83 9.26
C ILE A 123 -24.06 -4.70 7.92
N ASP A 124 -23.49 -5.19 6.81
CA ASP A 124 -24.13 -5.18 5.50
C ASP A 124 -25.40 -6.04 5.47
N GLN A 125 -25.39 -7.20 6.16
CA GLN A 125 -26.56 -8.06 6.30
C GLN A 125 -27.65 -7.40 7.15
N ASP A 126 -27.28 -6.88 8.32
CA ASP A 126 -28.18 -6.20 9.25
C ASP A 126 -28.80 -4.95 8.57
N LEU A 127 -28.00 -4.21 7.80
CA LEU A 127 -28.46 -3.04 7.04
C LEU A 127 -29.46 -3.45 5.94
N ALA A 128 -29.19 -4.54 5.22
CA ALA A 128 -30.12 -5.03 4.20
C ALA A 128 -31.46 -5.47 4.80
N GLU A 129 -31.45 -6.11 5.98
CA GLU A 129 -32.65 -6.50 6.71
C GLU A 129 -33.43 -5.26 7.21
N ALA A 130 -32.75 -4.30 7.84
CA ALA A 130 -33.36 -3.06 8.31
C ALA A 130 -33.99 -2.25 7.15
N GLN A 131 -33.32 -2.17 6.01
CA GLN A 131 -33.86 -1.54 4.81
C GLN A 131 -35.10 -2.26 4.26
N ALA A 132 -35.13 -3.59 4.30
CA ALA A 132 -36.29 -4.37 3.89
C ALA A 132 -37.49 -4.12 4.81
N THR A 133 -37.27 -4.10 6.12
CA THR A 133 -38.30 -3.77 7.13
C THR A 133 -38.84 -2.36 6.92
N HIS A 134 -37.97 -1.35 6.82
CA HIS A 134 -38.39 0.02 6.57
C HIS A 134 -39.22 0.16 5.29
N ARG A 135 -38.83 -0.52 4.19
CA ARG A 135 -39.59 -0.53 2.93
C ARG A 135 -40.96 -1.18 3.08
N ALA A 136 -41.05 -2.30 3.79
CA ALA A 136 -42.31 -3.02 4.00
C ALA A 136 -43.29 -2.20 4.86
N GLU A 137 -42.80 -1.60 5.95
CA GLU A 137 -43.61 -0.77 6.85
C GLU A 137 -44.04 0.54 6.17
N SER A 138 -43.15 1.19 5.43
CA SER A 138 -43.48 2.39 4.64
C SER A 138 -44.57 2.09 3.60
N ALA A 139 -44.48 0.94 2.91
CA ALA A 139 -45.48 0.53 1.94
C ALA A 139 -46.84 0.18 2.58
N ASP A 140 -46.86 -0.42 3.78
CA ASP A 140 -48.11 -0.68 4.52
C ASP A 140 -48.73 0.62 5.06
N LEU A 141 -47.90 1.56 5.54
CA LEU A 141 -48.35 2.88 5.97
C LEU A 141 -49.01 3.63 4.81
N GLU A 142 -48.35 3.73 3.66
CA GLU A 142 -48.91 4.38 2.47
C GLU A 142 -50.23 3.74 2.03
N ARG A 143 -50.30 2.40 2.03
CA ARG A 143 -51.50 1.65 1.67
C ARG A 143 -52.66 1.96 2.61
N ARG A 144 -52.41 2.04 3.92
CA ARG A 144 -53.43 2.35 4.94
C ARG A 144 -53.85 3.81 4.90
N GLN A 145 -52.94 4.74 4.67
CA GLN A 145 -53.24 6.17 4.53
C GLN A 145 -54.10 6.45 3.29
N ARG A 146 -53.89 5.71 2.19
CA ARG A 146 -54.69 5.80 0.95
C ARG A 146 -56.03 5.05 1.02
N SER A 147 -56.31 4.30 2.09
CA SER A 147 -57.54 3.53 2.22
C SER A 147 -58.73 4.41 2.62
N TRP A 148 -59.89 4.13 2.04
CA TRP A 148 -61.16 4.77 2.40
C TRP A 148 -61.58 4.51 3.86
N PHE A 149 -61.04 3.46 4.50
CA PHE A 149 -61.27 3.13 5.91
C PHE A 149 -60.32 3.82 6.89
N ARG A 150 -59.48 4.77 6.45
CA ARG A 150 -58.45 5.41 7.30
C ARG A 150 -58.98 5.93 8.64
N TRP A 151 -60.23 6.40 8.69
CA TRP A 151 -60.81 7.00 9.90
C TRP A 151 -61.02 5.98 11.04
N PHE A 152 -61.15 4.68 10.72
CA PHE A 152 -61.24 3.60 11.70
C PHE A 152 -59.86 3.11 12.15
N MET A 153 -58.80 3.40 11.36
CA MET A 153 -57.45 2.89 11.58
C MET A 153 -56.49 3.93 12.16
N LYS A 154 -56.98 5.08 12.64
CA LYS A 154 -56.12 6.19 13.13
C LYS A 154 -55.05 5.75 14.12
N ARG A 155 -55.42 4.92 15.12
CA ARG A 155 -54.47 4.38 16.11
C ARG A 155 -53.40 3.50 15.46
N ARG A 156 -53.79 2.64 14.52
CA ARG A 156 -52.87 1.74 13.83
C ARG A 156 -51.95 2.47 12.86
N ILE A 157 -52.45 3.52 12.22
CA ILE A 157 -51.65 4.43 11.38
C ILE A 157 -50.60 5.14 12.25
N ALA A 158 -50.98 5.65 13.42
CA ALA A 158 -50.03 6.28 14.35
C ALA A 158 -48.97 5.30 14.88
N GLU A 159 -49.37 4.06 15.21
CA GLU A 159 -48.44 2.98 15.58
C GLU A 159 -47.46 2.66 14.42
N LEU A 160 -47.95 2.57 13.19
CA LEU A 160 -47.10 2.35 12.00
C LEU A 160 -46.18 3.53 11.71
N GLU A 161 -46.65 4.77 11.85
CA GLU A 161 -45.84 5.97 11.68
C GLU A 161 -44.66 5.97 12.67
N ALA A 162 -44.90 5.61 13.94
CA ALA A 162 -43.84 5.44 14.92
C ALA A 162 -42.85 4.32 14.55
N SER A 163 -43.36 3.17 14.10
CA SER A 163 -42.54 2.03 13.64
C SER A 163 -41.65 2.39 12.46
N VAL A 164 -42.20 3.09 11.45
CA VAL A 164 -41.44 3.55 10.28
C VAL A 164 -40.33 4.52 10.70
N GLN A 165 -40.59 5.41 11.66
CA GLN A 165 -39.56 6.32 12.19
C GLN A 165 -38.46 5.56 12.94
N GLU A 166 -38.81 4.55 13.73
CA GLU A 166 -37.83 3.68 14.42
C GLU A 166 -36.99 2.89 13.42
N ALA A 167 -37.62 2.27 12.42
CA ALA A 167 -36.94 1.54 11.35
C ALA A 167 -36.02 2.45 10.51
N ALA A 168 -36.45 3.70 10.24
CA ALA A 168 -35.63 4.70 9.57
C ALA A 168 -34.40 5.09 10.42
N GLY A 169 -34.59 5.24 11.74
CA GLY A 169 -33.50 5.51 12.68
C GLY A 169 -32.47 4.37 12.73
N GLU A 170 -32.92 3.12 12.72
CA GLU A 170 -32.02 1.96 12.70
C GLU A 170 -31.27 1.86 11.36
N VAL A 171 -31.95 2.10 10.23
CA VAL A 171 -31.26 2.19 8.92
C VAL A 171 -30.20 3.28 8.94
N GLN A 172 -30.50 4.47 9.46
CA GLN A 172 -29.54 5.57 9.54
C GLN A 172 -28.34 5.19 10.42
N ARG A 173 -28.58 4.60 11.60
CA ARG A 173 -27.54 4.13 12.50
C ARG A 173 -26.63 3.10 11.84
N LEU A 174 -27.19 2.12 11.13
CA LEU A 174 -26.44 1.09 10.44
C LEU A 174 -25.65 1.66 9.25
N VAL A 175 -26.19 2.64 8.52
CA VAL A 175 -25.47 3.38 7.47
C VAL A 175 -24.28 4.16 8.05
N GLU A 176 -24.49 4.88 9.15
CA GLU A 176 -23.42 5.58 9.85
C GLU A 176 -22.34 4.59 10.30
N TRP A 177 -22.74 3.47 10.90
CA TRP A 177 -21.81 2.44 11.35
C TRP A 177 -21.04 1.78 10.20
N GLN A 178 -21.70 1.50 9.08
CA GLN A 178 -21.06 0.99 7.86
C GLN A 178 -20.04 2.00 7.31
N SER A 179 -20.35 3.29 7.33
CA SER A 179 -19.44 4.34 6.84
C SER A 179 -18.15 4.42 7.65
N LEU A 180 -18.20 4.09 8.94
CA LEU A 180 -17.05 4.02 9.85
C LEU A 180 -16.17 2.78 9.65
N THR A 181 -16.50 1.87 8.73
CA THR A 181 -15.69 0.68 8.42
C THR A 181 -14.59 0.93 7.39
N HIS A 182 -14.45 2.18 6.93
CA HIS A 182 -13.44 2.61 5.97
C HIS A 182 -12.30 3.38 6.67
N ILE A 183 -11.10 3.35 6.08
CA ILE A 183 -10.01 4.24 6.51
C ILE A 183 -10.23 5.59 5.83
N ASP A 184 -10.66 6.60 6.58
CA ASP A 184 -10.63 7.97 6.09
C ASP A 184 -9.20 8.50 6.10
N MET A 185 -8.63 8.67 4.91
CA MET A 185 -7.28 9.19 4.77
C MET A 185 -7.33 10.69 4.50
N CYS A 186 -7.10 11.46 5.56
CA CYS A 186 -6.93 12.90 5.52
C CYS A 186 -5.44 13.22 5.57
N PHE A 187 -4.91 13.84 4.52
CA PHE A 187 -3.50 14.24 4.45
C PHE A 187 -3.37 15.72 4.82
N GLU A 188 -3.17 15.99 6.11
CA GLU A 188 -2.75 17.30 6.60
C GLU A 188 -1.22 17.34 6.61
N ALA A 189 -0.65 18.08 5.69
CA ALA A 189 0.78 18.11 5.45
C ALA A 189 1.25 19.53 5.22
N SER A 190 2.53 19.77 5.49
CA SER A 190 3.16 21.07 5.18
C SER A 190 3.00 21.43 3.71
N ASP A 191 2.97 22.73 3.39
CA ASP A 191 2.91 23.22 2.01
C ASP A 191 4.03 22.65 1.13
N ALA A 192 5.17 22.31 1.72
CA ALA A 192 6.28 21.65 1.03
C ALA A 192 5.91 20.20 0.63
N ALA A 193 5.38 19.41 1.57
CA ALA A 193 4.97 18.03 1.31
C ALA A 193 3.76 17.94 0.36
N GLN A 194 2.79 18.85 0.46
CA GLN A 194 1.67 18.92 -0.47
C GLN A 194 2.14 19.21 -1.91
N ARG A 195 3.06 20.18 -2.09
CA ARG A 195 3.64 20.48 -3.41
C ARG A 195 4.46 19.32 -3.96
N ALA A 196 5.28 18.68 -3.13
CA ALA A 196 6.06 17.51 -3.53
C ALA A 196 5.17 16.33 -3.92
N TYR A 197 4.07 16.10 -3.19
CA TYR A 197 3.07 15.10 -3.56
C TYR A 197 2.39 15.43 -4.90
N GLY A 198 2.02 16.70 -5.12
CA GLY A 198 1.46 17.14 -6.40
C GLY A 198 2.42 16.90 -7.58
N ALA A 199 3.72 17.16 -7.39
CA ALA A 199 4.74 16.84 -8.38
C ALA A 199 4.88 15.33 -8.63
N LEU A 200 4.82 14.51 -7.58
CA LEU A 200 4.82 13.05 -7.70
C LEU A 200 3.60 12.53 -8.49
N VAL A 201 2.41 13.07 -8.22
CA VAL A 201 1.18 12.74 -8.98
C VAL A 201 1.35 13.12 -10.46
N GLY A 202 1.90 14.29 -10.76
CA GLY A 202 2.19 14.72 -12.14
C GLY A 202 3.22 13.83 -12.84
N ALA A 203 4.28 13.41 -12.13
CA ALA A 203 5.27 12.49 -12.68
C ALA A 203 4.70 11.09 -12.93
N PHE A 204 3.79 10.61 -12.06
CA PHE A 204 3.08 9.35 -12.27
C PHE A 204 2.13 9.41 -13.49
N GLU A 205 1.46 10.55 -13.68
CA GLU A 205 0.62 10.81 -14.85
C GLU A 205 1.41 10.76 -16.17
N ALA A 206 2.67 11.22 -16.17
CA ALA A 206 3.58 11.06 -17.30
C ALA A 206 4.07 9.59 -17.43
N LEU A 207 4.47 8.96 -16.32
CA LEU A 207 4.96 7.59 -16.28
C LEU A 207 3.95 6.59 -16.86
N ARG A 208 2.67 6.72 -16.51
CA ARG A 208 1.60 5.84 -17.01
C ARG A 208 1.35 5.94 -18.52
N GLN A 209 1.89 6.96 -19.19
CA GLN A 209 1.77 7.14 -20.63
C GLN A 209 2.84 6.36 -21.42
N SER A 210 3.78 5.72 -20.73
CA SER A 210 4.74 4.78 -21.32
C SER A 210 4.01 3.76 -22.18
N LYS A 211 4.48 3.52 -23.40
CA LYS A 211 3.82 2.64 -24.36
C LYS A 211 3.95 1.17 -23.99
N ALA A 212 4.99 0.82 -23.25
CA ALA A 212 5.13 -0.50 -22.65
C ALA A 212 5.63 -0.38 -21.22
N ILE A 213 5.02 -1.18 -20.35
CA ILE A 213 5.32 -1.29 -18.93
C ILE A 213 5.32 -2.77 -18.62
N TRP A 214 6.39 -3.23 -17.98
CA TRP A 214 6.55 -4.63 -17.63
C TRP A 214 6.85 -4.79 -16.15
N ASP A 215 6.23 -5.80 -15.56
CA ASP A 215 6.60 -6.38 -14.29
C ASP A 215 7.65 -7.47 -14.54
N ILE A 216 8.74 -7.46 -13.77
CA ILE A 216 9.84 -8.43 -13.88
C ILE A 216 9.60 -9.53 -12.86
N THR A 217 9.09 -10.66 -13.35
CA THR A 217 8.61 -11.78 -12.52
C THR A 217 9.75 -12.65 -12.00
N SER A 218 10.83 -12.78 -12.77
CA SER A 218 11.97 -13.59 -12.36
C SER A 218 13.23 -13.19 -13.12
N ASP A 219 14.38 -13.47 -12.52
CA ASP A 219 15.66 -13.18 -13.11
C ASP A 219 16.72 -14.24 -12.85
N ARG A 220 17.75 -14.26 -13.69
CA ARG A 220 19.01 -14.96 -13.43
C ARG A 220 20.16 -14.25 -14.12
N ASP A 221 21.35 -14.39 -13.53
CA ASP A 221 22.59 -14.02 -14.21
C ASP A 221 22.80 -14.91 -15.44
N THR A 222 23.22 -14.29 -16.53
CA THR A 222 23.43 -14.98 -17.80
C THR A 222 24.89 -15.39 -17.95
N ASP A 223 25.15 -16.67 -18.21
CA ASP A 223 26.47 -17.12 -18.66
C ASP A 223 26.68 -16.72 -20.13
N ARG A 224 27.17 -15.50 -20.33
CA ARG A 224 27.38 -14.89 -21.66
C ARG A 224 28.24 -15.75 -22.59
N VAL A 225 29.19 -16.52 -22.05
CA VAL A 225 30.11 -17.35 -22.83
C VAL A 225 29.42 -18.62 -23.31
N ARG A 226 28.71 -19.30 -22.41
CA ARG A 226 27.99 -20.53 -22.77
C ARG A 226 26.76 -20.25 -23.63
N GLU A 227 26.03 -19.19 -23.30
CA GLU A 227 24.77 -18.82 -23.96
C GLU A 227 24.99 -17.94 -25.21
N ARG A 228 26.25 -17.51 -25.46
CA ARG A 228 26.70 -16.70 -26.62
C ARG A 228 25.88 -15.43 -26.84
N THR A 229 25.58 -14.75 -25.74
CA THR A 229 24.73 -13.54 -25.73
C THR A 229 25.46 -12.35 -25.11
N ALA A 230 25.09 -11.16 -25.57
CA ALA A 230 25.58 -9.90 -25.01
C ALA A 230 24.87 -9.53 -23.69
N ALA A 231 23.72 -10.11 -23.37
CA ALA A 231 22.97 -9.82 -22.16
C ALA A 231 23.67 -10.40 -20.91
N SER A 232 23.83 -9.59 -19.86
CA SER A 232 24.37 -10.04 -18.57
C SER A 232 23.30 -10.65 -17.65
N ARG A 233 22.02 -10.37 -17.91
CA ARG A 233 20.88 -10.82 -17.09
C ARG A 233 19.78 -11.32 -18.02
N THR A 234 19.20 -12.47 -17.68
CA THR A 234 18.02 -13.03 -18.34
C THR A 234 16.82 -12.74 -17.45
N LEU A 235 15.74 -12.24 -18.05
CA LEU A 235 14.56 -11.78 -17.35
C LEU A 235 13.32 -12.43 -17.94
N ASP A 236 12.42 -12.88 -17.07
CA ASP A 236 11.02 -13.03 -17.45
C ASP A 236 10.30 -11.74 -17.09
N ARG A 237 9.62 -11.17 -18.08
CA ARG A 237 8.83 -9.96 -17.92
C ARG A 237 7.42 -10.18 -18.43
N LYS A 238 6.45 -9.53 -17.80
CA LYS A 238 5.04 -9.60 -18.19
C LYS A 238 4.48 -8.20 -18.34
N PRO A 239 3.69 -7.92 -19.40
CA PRO A 239 3.10 -6.60 -19.58
C PRO A 239 2.10 -6.31 -18.46
N VAL A 240 2.20 -5.14 -17.85
CA VAL A 240 1.30 -4.67 -16.79
C VAL A 240 0.79 -3.26 -17.08
N LYS A 241 -0.19 -2.83 -16.30
CA LYS A 241 -0.72 -1.46 -16.36
C LYS A 241 -0.56 -0.79 -15.02
N ILE A 242 -0.24 0.50 -15.06
CA ILE A 242 -0.31 1.39 -13.90
C ILE A 242 -1.40 2.42 -14.15
N HIS A 243 -2.14 2.80 -13.11
CA HIS A 243 -3.24 3.75 -13.21
C HIS A 243 -3.58 4.33 -11.85
N PHE A 244 -4.43 5.36 -11.84
CA PHE A 244 -5.04 5.83 -10.60
C PHE A 244 -6.17 4.90 -10.18
N SER A 245 -6.21 4.51 -8.91
CA SER A 245 -7.24 3.63 -8.36
C SER A 245 -7.78 4.18 -7.04
N SER A 246 -9.07 3.98 -6.81
CA SER A 246 -9.66 4.03 -5.47
C SER A 246 -9.58 2.64 -4.82
N SER A 247 -9.70 2.57 -3.50
CA SER A 247 -9.82 1.32 -2.77
C SER A 247 -11.06 1.35 -1.89
N GLU A 248 -11.74 0.21 -1.74
CA GLU A 248 -12.79 0.08 -0.73
C GLU A 248 -12.23 0.16 0.69
N LEU A 249 -10.93 -0.08 0.87
CA LEU A 249 -10.26 0.00 2.16
C LEU A 249 -10.07 1.45 2.62
N VAL A 250 -9.79 2.35 1.67
CA VAL A 250 -9.39 3.73 1.94
C VAL A 250 -10.31 4.71 1.25
N ARG A 251 -10.99 5.53 2.05
CA ARG A 251 -11.67 6.72 1.56
C ARG A 251 -10.66 7.86 1.48
N PHE A 252 -10.34 8.25 0.26
CA PHE A 252 -9.42 9.33 -0.04
C PHE A 252 -10.05 10.23 -1.10
N ALA A 253 -9.93 11.55 -0.94
CA ALA A 253 -10.45 12.50 -1.92
C ALA A 253 -9.68 12.46 -3.25
N GLY A 254 -8.40 12.07 -3.20
CA GLY A 254 -7.59 11.79 -4.39
C GLY A 254 -7.66 10.33 -4.81
N HIS A 255 -6.66 9.89 -5.57
CA HIS A 255 -6.54 8.50 -6.02
C HIS A 255 -5.17 7.94 -5.65
N ALA A 256 -5.12 6.63 -5.36
CA ALA A 256 -3.87 5.92 -5.20
C ALA A 256 -3.18 5.76 -6.55
N MET A 257 -1.85 5.87 -6.57
CA MET A 257 -1.06 5.43 -7.72
C MET A 257 -0.89 3.91 -7.63
N ARG A 258 -1.53 3.17 -8.55
CA ARG A 258 -1.53 1.70 -8.57
C ARG A 258 -0.50 1.18 -9.55
N PHE A 259 0.40 0.33 -9.05
CA PHE A 259 1.29 -0.50 -9.86
C PHE A 259 0.75 -1.93 -9.88
N GLY A 260 0.43 -2.43 -11.08
CA GLY A 260 -0.06 -3.79 -11.26
C GLY A 260 1.06 -4.81 -11.16
N ASN A 261 0.85 -5.87 -10.38
CA ASN A 261 1.83 -6.95 -10.13
C ASN A 261 1.27 -8.30 -10.63
N ILE A 262 2.11 -9.12 -11.28
CA ILE A 262 1.73 -10.46 -11.74
C ILE A 262 2.04 -11.54 -10.71
N ASN A 263 3.15 -11.41 -9.99
CA ASN A 263 3.66 -12.42 -9.06
C ASN A 263 3.23 -12.21 -7.61
N GLY A 264 2.51 -11.12 -7.35
CA GLY A 264 2.09 -10.74 -6.01
C GLY A 264 0.94 -9.76 -6.04
N GLU A 265 0.78 -9.05 -4.94
CA GLU A 265 -0.28 -8.05 -4.82
C GLU A 265 0.14 -6.72 -5.43
N ASP A 266 -0.84 -6.00 -5.94
CA ASP A 266 -0.65 -4.66 -6.49
C ASP A 266 -0.16 -3.69 -5.41
N ILE A 267 0.72 -2.77 -5.81
CA ILE A 267 1.20 -1.70 -4.93
C ILE A 267 0.28 -0.49 -5.12
N LEU A 268 -0.39 -0.06 -4.04
CA LEU A 268 -1.17 1.18 -4.00
C LEU A 268 -0.43 2.23 -3.19
N ILE A 269 0.07 3.25 -3.86
CA ILE A 269 0.80 4.35 -3.22
C ILE A 269 -0.18 5.49 -2.92
N TYR A 270 -0.38 5.76 -1.64
CA TYR A 270 -1.13 6.89 -1.12
C TYR A 270 -0.17 7.94 -0.52
N PRO A 271 -0.63 9.15 -0.17
CA PRO A 271 0.16 10.07 0.62
C PRO A 271 0.59 9.43 1.95
N GLY A 272 1.89 9.24 2.15
CA GLY A 272 2.47 8.78 3.43
C GLY A 272 2.41 7.28 3.69
N VAL A 273 1.56 6.52 2.99
CA VAL A 273 1.42 5.07 3.16
C VAL A 273 1.33 4.34 1.83
N VAL A 274 1.89 3.14 1.78
CA VAL A 274 1.71 2.16 0.72
C VAL A 274 0.84 1.03 1.22
N ILE A 275 -0.13 0.61 0.41
CA ILE A 275 -1.06 -0.46 0.73
C ILE A 275 -0.93 -1.55 -0.33
N MET A 276 -0.79 -2.80 0.11
CA MET A 276 -0.78 -3.98 -0.76
C MET A 276 -1.95 -4.88 -0.36
N PRO A 277 -3.12 -4.77 -1.02
CA PRO A 277 -4.30 -5.57 -0.70
C PRO A 277 -4.23 -6.95 -1.35
N ARG A 278 -4.67 -7.98 -0.63
CA ARG A 278 -4.81 -9.35 -1.12
C ARG A 278 -6.25 -9.70 -1.45
N ALA A 279 -6.43 -10.60 -2.43
CA ALA A 279 -7.74 -11.06 -2.89
C ALA A 279 -8.62 -11.68 -1.78
N ASP A 280 -8.04 -12.28 -0.75
CA ASP A 280 -8.76 -12.86 0.40
C ASP A 280 -9.19 -11.82 1.45
N GLY A 281 -8.88 -10.54 1.22
CA GLY A 281 -9.23 -9.42 2.10
C GLY A 281 -8.13 -9.02 3.09
N ALA A 282 -7.04 -9.77 3.20
CA ALA A 282 -5.85 -9.33 3.94
C ALA A 282 -5.18 -8.15 3.22
N PHE A 283 -4.36 -7.38 3.92
CA PHE A 283 -3.61 -6.27 3.33
C PHE A 283 -2.39 -5.92 4.20
N ALA A 284 -1.37 -5.36 3.56
CA ALA A 284 -0.21 -4.78 4.22
C ALA A 284 -0.32 -3.25 4.24
N LEU A 285 0.14 -2.63 5.33
CA LEU A 285 0.33 -1.19 5.44
C LEU A 285 1.81 -0.91 5.64
N ILE A 286 2.41 -0.17 4.72
CA ILE A 286 3.84 0.15 4.75
C ILE A 286 3.97 1.68 4.80
N GLU A 287 4.75 2.20 5.73
CA GLU A 287 5.08 3.63 5.71
C GLU A 287 5.84 3.97 4.43
N LEU A 288 5.40 5.00 3.70
CA LEU A 288 6.05 5.38 2.43
C LEU A 288 7.53 5.73 2.64
N ARG A 289 7.90 6.19 3.83
CA ARG A 289 9.28 6.52 4.21
C ARG A 289 10.18 5.28 4.32
N GLU A 290 9.61 4.10 4.56
CA GLU A 290 10.35 2.83 4.59
C GLU A 290 10.51 2.22 3.19
N VAL A 291 9.82 2.75 2.18
CA VAL A 291 9.95 2.28 0.80
C VAL A 291 11.08 3.03 0.10
N ASP A 292 12.05 2.28 -0.39
CA ASP A 292 13.13 2.78 -1.24
C ASP A 292 12.79 2.48 -2.70
N LEU A 293 12.93 3.50 -3.55
CA LEU A 293 12.71 3.41 -4.99
C LEU A 293 14.03 3.66 -5.71
N GLN A 294 14.62 2.61 -6.28
CA GLN A 294 15.85 2.72 -7.05
C GLN A 294 15.53 2.85 -8.53
N TYR A 295 16.21 3.78 -9.20
CA TYR A 295 16.09 3.99 -10.65
C TYR A 295 17.41 3.73 -11.35
N HIS A 296 17.34 2.98 -12.45
CA HIS A 296 18.47 2.75 -13.35
C HIS A 296 18.01 2.77 -14.80
N VAL A 297 18.82 3.35 -15.69
CA VAL A 297 18.66 3.13 -17.13
C VAL A 297 19.38 1.83 -17.48
N VAL A 298 18.67 0.91 -18.12
CA VAL A 298 19.22 -0.38 -18.54
C VAL A 298 19.13 -0.55 -20.06
N GLY A 299 20.18 -1.12 -20.65
CA GLY A 299 20.14 -1.58 -22.04
C GLY A 299 19.52 -2.98 -22.09
N PHE A 300 18.48 -3.15 -22.88
CA PHE A 300 17.74 -4.40 -23.07
C PHE A 300 17.84 -4.86 -24.52
N LEU A 301 18.07 -6.16 -24.72
CA LEU A 301 18.06 -6.76 -26.06
C LEU A 301 16.62 -7.06 -26.44
N GLU A 302 16.01 -6.23 -27.29
CA GLU A 302 14.60 -6.34 -27.61
C GLU A 302 14.37 -7.34 -28.75
N HIS A 303 13.80 -8.49 -28.41
CA HIS A 303 13.47 -9.56 -29.36
C HIS A 303 12.06 -9.39 -29.95
N GLU A 304 11.23 -8.54 -29.36
CA GLU A 304 9.89 -8.24 -29.83
C GLU A 304 9.84 -6.88 -30.56
N VAL A 305 8.64 -6.28 -30.65
CA VAL A 305 8.47 -4.96 -31.24
C VAL A 305 8.97 -3.89 -30.27
N VAL A 306 9.92 -3.08 -30.73
CA VAL A 306 10.41 -1.93 -29.96
C VAL A 306 9.29 -0.91 -29.74
N PRO A 307 8.96 -0.53 -28.49
CA PRO A 307 7.97 0.50 -28.22
C PRO A 307 8.38 1.85 -28.85
N PRO A 308 7.44 2.63 -29.41
CA PRO A 308 7.79 3.82 -30.18
C PRO A 308 8.29 4.99 -29.32
N ASP A 309 8.13 4.93 -28.00
CA ASP A 309 8.66 5.90 -27.04
C ASP A 309 9.99 5.45 -26.41
N ALA A 310 10.52 4.30 -26.81
CA ALA A 310 11.80 3.78 -26.33
C ALA A 310 12.96 4.26 -27.20
N VAL A 311 14.13 4.41 -26.59
CA VAL A 311 15.35 4.89 -27.28
C VAL A 311 16.22 3.70 -27.67
N VAL A 312 16.43 3.51 -28.97
CA VAL A 312 17.40 2.52 -29.49
C VAL A 312 18.80 3.12 -29.42
N VAL A 313 19.68 2.51 -28.64
CA VAL A 313 21.07 2.99 -28.41
C VAL A 313 22.12 2.21 -29.18
N GLY A 314 21.75 1.09 -29.78
CA GLY A 314 22.66 0.30 -30.58
C GLY A 314 22.00 -0.94 -31.15
N GLN A 315 22.83 -1.79 -31.74
CA GLN A 315 22.45 -3.09 -32.28
C GLN A 315 23.52 -4.10 -31.86
N THR A 316 23.11 -5.33 -31.61
CA THR A 316 24.00 -6.48 -31.39
C THR A 316 23.55 -7.64 -32.27
N TRP A 317 24.36 -8.68 -32.40
CA TRP A 317 23.92 -9.94 -32.99
C TRP A 317 23.25 -10.83 -31.95
N GLU A 318 22.31 -11.67 -32.36
CA GLU A 318 21.66 -12.65 -31.47
C GLU A 318 22.67 -13.62 -30.86
N LYS A 319 23.62 -14.08 -31.68
CA LYS A 319 24.77 -14.89 -31.26
C LYS A 319 26.06 -14.12 -31.48
N VAL A 320 26.77 -13.86 -30.39
CA VAL A 320 28.02 -13.09 -30.39
C VAL A 320 29.23 -13.95 -30.00
N ASN A 321 30.35 -13.66 -30.64
CA ASN A 321 31.66 -14.10 -30.20
C ASN A 321 32.08 -13.36 -28.91
N LYS A 322 33.18 -13.79 -28.28
CA LYS A 322 33.72 -13.15 -27.06
C LYS A 322 34.06 -11.66 -27.25
N ASP A 323 34.35 -11.25 -28.48
CA ASP A 323 34.65 -9.87 -28.87
C ASP A 323 33.40 -9.05 -29.26
N GLY A 324 32.20 -9.65 -29.21
CA GLY A 324 30.94 -9.01 -29.60
C GLY A 324 30.62 -9.09 -31.10
N SER A 325 31.52 -9.65 -31.93
CA SER A 325 31.29 -9.83 -33.36
C SER A 325 30.25 -10.94 -33.64
N ARG A 326 29.67 -10.93 -34.85
CA ARG A 326 28.70 -11.94 -35.29
C ARG A 326 29.32 -13.34 -35.23
N ASP A 327 28.69 -14.26 -34.49
CA ASP A 327 29.07 -15.67 -34.57
C ASP A 327 28.57 -16.25 -35.90
N MET A 328 29.51 -16.44 -36.84
CA MET A 328 29.26 -16.92 -38.20
C MET A 328 28.90 -18.41 -38.28
N ARG A 329 28.97 -19.15 -37.16
CA ARG A 329 28.58 -20.57 -37.12
C ARG A 329 27.06 -20.75 -37.18
N PHE A 330 26.32 -19.69 -36.89
CA PHE A 330 24.86 -19.66 -36.91
C PHE A 330 24.40 -19.01 -38.22
N ARG A 331 23.66 -19.78 -39.03
CA ARG A 331 23.16 -19.34 -40.35
C ARG A 331 22.14 -18.21 -40.22
N ASP A 332 21.22 -18.37 -39.27
CA ASP A 332 20.13 -17.43 -38.98
C ASP A 332 20.48 -16.69 -37.68
N ASN A 333 21.42 -15.74 -37.80
CA ASN A 333 21.90 -14.91 -36.70
C ASN A 333 21.69 -13.45 -37.09
N ASP A 334 20.55 -12.91 -36.65
CA ASP A 334 20.07 -11.59 -37.00
C ASP A 334 20.57 -10.52 -36.01
N GLN A 335 20.48 -9.25 -36.43
CA GLN A 335 20.75 -8.13 -35.54
C GLN A 335 19.53 -7.85 -34.66
N ILE A 336 19.80 -7.57 -33.40
CA ILE A 336 18.83 -7.29 -32.35
C ILE A 336 19.11 -5.89 -31.79
N PRO A 337 18.08 -5.02 -31.70
CA PRO A 337 18.24 -3.70 -31.13
C PRO A 337 18.57 -3.77 -29.64
N ILE A 338 19.49 -2.89 -29.22
CA ILE A 338 19.73 -2.56 -27.82
C ILE A 338 18.90 -1.33 -27.51
N VAL A 339 17.87 -1.48 -26.68
CA VAL A 339 16.91 -0.45 -26.32
C VAL A 339 17.14 -0.01 -24.88
N GLN A 340 17.01 1.28 -24.59
CA GLN A 340 17.02 1.79 -23.23
C GLN A 340 15.64 1.70 -22.59
N TYR A 341 15.58 1.06 -21.43
CA TYR A 341 14.41 1.06 -20.56
C TYR A 341 14.74 1.67 -19.20
N GLY A 342 13.75 2.30 -18.58
CA GLY A 342 13.81 2.76 -17.21
C GLY A 342 13.45 1.62 -16.27
N ARG A 343 14.38 1.22 -15.42
CA ARG A 343 14.16 0.22 -14.37
C ARG A 343 13.80 0.93 -13.07
N LEU A 344 12.67 0.57 -12.48
CA LEU A 344 12.27 0.96 -11.14
C LEU A 344 12.25 -0.27 -10.23
N LEU A 345 12.96 -0.22 -9.12
CA LEU A 345 12.99 -1.28 -8.11
C LEU A 345 12.48 -0.71 -6.78
N PHE A 346 11.34 -1.23 -6.32
CA PHE A 346 10.78 -0.95 -5.01
C PHE A 346 11.32 -1.95 -4.00
N THR A 347 11.89 -1.45 -2.91
CA THR A 347 12.34 -2.28 -1.78
C THR A 347 11.87 -1.72 -0.46
N SER A 348 11.67 -2.57 0.55
CA SER A 348 11.49 -2.12 1.94
C SER A 348 12.16 -3.08 2.93
N PRO A 349 12.49 -2.63 4.16
CA PRO A 349 12.98 -3.50 5.22
C PRO A 349 12.01 -4.63 5.57
N GLY A 350 10.69 -4.40 5.42
CA GLY A 350 9.64 -5.39 5.62
C GLY A 350 9.59 -6.50 4.56
N GLY A 351 10.40 -6.37 3.49
CA GLY A 351 10.52 -7.38 2.45
C GLY A 351 9.70 -7.09 1.20
N VAL A 352 9.30 -5.84 0.94
CA VAL A 352 8.86 -5.47 -0.41
C VAL A 352 10.05 -5.63 -1.35
N GLN A 353 9.83 -6.28 -2.50
CA GLN A 353 10.82 -6.39 -3.56
C GLN A 353 10.10 -6.55 -4.91
N GLU A 354 9.84 -5.44 -5.59
CA GLU A 354 9.11 -5.42 -6.86
C GLU A 354 9.88 -4.63 -7.91
N GLU A 355 10.01 -5.18 -9.12
CA GLU A 355 10.81 -4.59 -10.20
C GLU A 355 9.97 -4.35 -11.46
N TYR A 356 10.04 -3.14 -11.98
CA TYR A 356 9.34 -2.74 -13.19
C TYR A 356 10.31 -2.19 -14.24
N GLN A 357 10.00 -2.41 -15.51
CA GLN A 357 10.64 -1.74 -16.64
C GLN A 357 9.64 -0.91 -17.44
N PHE A 358 10.07 0.28 -17.83
CA PHE A 358 9.30 1.26 -18.58
C PHE A 358 9.99 1.59 -19.90
N SER A 359 9.22 1.62 -20.99
CA SER A 359 9.73 2.02 -22.30
C SER A 359 10.22 3.47 -22.32
N ASN A 360 9.50 4.37 -21.64
CA ASN A 360 9.93 5.74 -21.43
C ASN A 360 10.85 5.86 -20.21
N ALA A 361 12.15 5.69 -20.44
CA ALA A 361 13.15 5.77 -19.37
C ALA A 361 13.22 7.13 -18.67
N ILE A 362 12.91 8.22 -19.37
CA ILE A 362 12.94 9.59 -18.83
C ILE A 362 11.82 9.76 -17.81
N ALA A 363 10.58 9.41 -18.18
CA ALA A 363 9.43 9.53 -17.28
C ALA A 363 9.60 8.66 -16.02
N ALA A 364 10.23 7.48 -16.14
CA ALA A 364 10.59 6.64 -14.98
C ALA A 364 11.58 7.33 -14.04
N GLY A 365 12.59 8.01 -14.60
CA GLY A 365 13.56 8.79 -13.81
C GLY A 365 12.92 10.00 -13.12
N GLU A 366 12.05 10.73 -13.82
CA GLU A 366 11.30 11.87 -13.25
C GLU A 366 10.38 11.42 -12.10
N PHE A 367 9.70 10.29 -12.25
CA PHE A 367 8.90 9.70 -11.17
C PHE A 367 9.75 9.31 -9.96
N ALA A 368 10.90 8.66 -10.18
CA ALA A 368 11.80 8.28 -9.09
C ALA A 368 12.33 9.51 -8.33
N LEU A 369 12.71 10.56 -9.05
CA LEU A 369 13.15 11.82 -8.45
C LEU A 369 12.03 12.50 -7.64
N ALA A 370 10.82 12.55 -8.19
CA ALA A 370 9.67 13.12 -7.49
C ALA A 370 9.29 12.30 -6.24
N PHE A 371 9.45 10.97 -6.30
CA PHE A 371 9.21 10.07 -5.18
C PHE A 371 10.18 10.34 -4.02
N ASP A 372 11.48 10.44 -4.32
CA ASP A 372 12.50 10.75 -3.31
C ASP A 372 12.30 12.15 -2.72
N THR A 373 12.02 13.14 -3.56
CA THR A 373 11.69 14.51 -3.12
C THR A 373 10.51 14.52 -2.15
N TYR A 374 9.47 13.75 -2.45
CA TYR A 374 8.30 13.63 -1.58
C TYR A 374 8.64 12.91 -0.27
N LYS A 375 9.42 11.82 -0.31
CA LYS A 375 9.89 11.09 0.87
C LYS A 375 10.71 11.98 1.81
N VAL A 376 11.57 12.85 1.27
CA VAL A 376 12.31 13.86 2.05
C VAL A 376 11.36 14.90 2.65
N ALA A 377 10.41 15.42 1.87
CA ALA A 377 9.45 16.42 2.35
C ALA A 377 8.52 15.90 3.46
N LEU A 378 8.18 14.61 3.43
CA LEU A 378 7.51 13.94 4.53
C LEU A 378 8.41 13.94 5.78
N SER A 379 9.69 13.63 5.65
CA SER A 379 10.63 13.49 6.76
C SER A 379 10.98 14.80 7.48
N ALA A 380 10.74 15.94 6.83
CA ALA A 380 10.98 17.28 7.36
C ALA A 380 9.82 17.84 8.22
N GLN A 381 8.80 17.02 8.52
CA GLN A 381 7.61 17.38 9.31
C GLN A 381 7.76 17.06 10.79
#